data_AF-A0A2W4V5U6-F1
#
_entry.id   AF-A0A2W4V5U6-F1
#
_cell.length_a   1.000
_cell.length_b   1.000
_cell.length_c   1.000
_cell.angle_alpha   90.00
_cell.angle_beta   90.00
_cell.angle_gamma   90.00
#
_symmetry.space_group_name_H-M   'P 1'
#
loop_
_entity.id
_entity.type
_entity.pdbx_description
1 polymer ?
#
loop_
_entity_poly.entity_id
_entity_poly.type
_entity_poly.pdbx_seq_one_letter_code
_entity_poly.pdbx_strand_id
1 'polypeptide(L)'
;MFAAALPANAQDSAAAGSDAVACQLPPQIRRLGNNATYLAAGRIVTTTAADCRVRGGRAKALPAAQASAPKVGADGGMAVMVGGDRKTAACPVSGNIVGLKAGSSLTVRAGPGTGHARRDRLANGRSVFVCDGSADQAWLGIVYPTRDGQDCGVDQPIKKARPYAAPCAAGWVNAGWVRTQPVGTD
;
A
#
# COMPACT_ATOMS: atom_id res chain seq x y z
N MET A 1 37.49 -1.18 48.69
CA MET A 1 36.22 -1.93 48.76
C MET A 1 35.21 -1.20 47.88
N PHE A 2 34.51 -1.96 47.04
CA PHE A 2 33.67 -1.52 45.93
C PHE A 2 32.35 -0.84 46.36
N ALA A 3 31.92 0.12 45.52
CA ALA A 3 30.57 0.52 45.04
C ALA A 3 29.32 0.26 45.93
N ALA A 4 28.28 1.10 45.95
CA ALA A 4 27.65 1.70 44.77
C ALA A 4 26.75 2.90 45.12
N ALA A 5 26.89 3.98 44.36
CA ALA A 5 25.78 4.89 44.07
C ALA A 5 25.09 4.36 42.80
N LEU A 6 23.81 4.00 42.89
CA LEU A 6 22.96 3.72 41.74
C LEU A 6 22.42 5.06 41.22
N PRO A 7 22.62 5.42 39.94
CA PRO A 7 21.77 6.43 39.33
C PRO A 7 20.41 5.80 39.00
N ALA A 8 19.36 6.53 39.37
CA ALA A 8 18.00 6.29 38.91
C ALA A 8 17.96 6.34 37.38
N ASN A 9 17.66 5.21 36.74
CA ASN A 9 17.45 5.17 35.30
C ASN A 9 15.98 5.52 35.03
N ALA A 10 15.71 6.82 34.92
CA ALA A 10 14.50 7.35 34.33
C ALA A 10 14.49 7.01 32.84
N GLN A 11 13.83 5.91 32.46
CA GLN A 11 13.45 5.67 31.07
C GLN A 11 12.11 6.37 30.78
N ASP A 12 12.10 7.68 31.02
CA ASP A 12 11.23 8.61 30.32
C ASP A 12 12.04 9.11 29.12
N SER A 13 11.86 8.45 27.98
CA SER A 13 12.30 8.96 26.70
C SER A 13 11.34 8.45 25.64
N ALA A 14 10.43 9.34 25.26
CA ALA A 14 9.58 9.23 24.09
C ALA A 14 10.41 8.90 22.84
N ALA A 15 10.50 7.61 22.51
CA ALA A 15 10.76 7.15 21.17
C ALA A 15 9.43 6.63 20.63
N ALA A 16 8.88 7.31 19.62
CA ALA A 16 7.75 6.84 18.84
C ALA A 16 8.12 5.45 18.26
N GLY A 17 7.61 4.39 18.89
CA GLY A 17 7.87 2.99 18.54
C GLY A 17 7.35 2.66 17.15
N SER A 18 8.27 2.67 16.18
CA SER A 18 8.12 2.05 14.87
C SER A 18 8.19 0.53 15.03
N ASP A 19 7.17 -0.08 15.65
CA ASP A 19 7.10 -1.53 15.81
C ASP A 19 6.78 -2.16 14.46
N ALA A 20 7.84 -2.44 13.69
CA ALA A 20 7.75 -3.24 12.49
C ALA A 20 7.23 -4.63 12.86
N VAL A 21 6.11 -5.01 12.27
CA VAL A 21 5.46 -6.31 12.44
C VAL A 21 5.46 -7.07 11.12
N ALA A 22 5.49 -8.39 11.20
CA ALA A 22 5.05 -9.25 10.12
C ALA A 22 3.53 -9.21 10.10
N CYS A 23 2.97 -8.49 9.13
CA CYS A 23 1.53 -8.40 8.93
C CYS A 23 1.08 -9.47 7.94
N GLN A 24 0.33 -10.45 8.44
CA GLN A 24 -0.36 -11.41 7.59
C GLN A 24 -1.67 -10.79 7.10
N LEU A 25 -1.67 -10.31 5.85
CA LEU A 25 -2.85 -9.77 5.19
C LEU A 25 -3.76 -10.92 4.72
N PRO A 26 -5.07 -10.85 4.98
CA PRO A 26 -6.00 -11.87 4.52
C PRO A 26 -6.13 -11.83 2.98
N PRO A 27 -6.54 -12.94 2.35
CA PRO A 27 -6.96 -12.94 0.96
C PRO A 27 -7.97 -11.80 0.70
N GLN A 28 -7.76 -11.05 -0.38
CA GLN A 28 -8.59 -9.89 -0.71
C GLN A 28 -9.53 -10.25 -1.86
N ILE A 29 -10.83 -10.03 -1.70
CA ILE A 29 -11.78 -10.09 -2.81
C ILE A 29 -11.50 -8.88 -3.72
N ARG A 30 -11.26 -9.10 -5.01
CA ARG A 30 -10.96 -8.05 -5.98
C ARG A 30 -11.92 -8.13 -7.16
N ARG A 31 -12.37 -6.98 -7.64
CA ARG A 31 -13.19 -6.89 -8.85
C ARG A 31 -12.29 -6.89 -10.10
N LEU A 32 -12.81 -7.50 -11.16
CA LEU A 32 -12.22 -7.59 -12.48
C LEU A 32 -13.30 -7.18 -13.49
N GLY A 33 -13.19 -5.99 -14.06
CA GLY A 33 -14.29 -5.40 -14.83
C GLY A 33 -15.53 -5.16 -13.96
N ASN A 34 -16.70 -5.15 -14.63
CA ASN A 34 -17.98 -4.97 -13.98
C ASN A 34 -18.64 -6.28 -13.52
N ASN A 35 -18.18 -7.43 -14.05
CA ASN A 35 -18.93 -8.69 -13.98
C ASN A 35 -18.17 -9.83 -13.30
N ALA A 36 -16.88 -9.69 -13.03
CA ALA A 36 -16.08 -10.75 -12.40
C ALA A 36 -15.48 -10.27 -11.08
N THR A 37 -15.43 -11.18 -10.11
CA THR A 37 -14.77 -10.99 -8.82
C THR A 37 -13.89 -12.19 -8.56
N TYR A 38 -12.68 -11.97 -8.09
CA TYR A 38 -11.71 -13.04 -7.82
C TYR A 38 -11.09 -12.87 -6.44
N LEU A 39 -10.59 -13.97 -5.88
CA LEU A 39 -9.88 -13.97 -4.60
C LEU A 39 -8.38 -13.83 -4.84
N ALA A 40 -7.80 -12.69 -4.48
CA ALA A 40 -6.35 -12.53 -4.44
C ALA A 40 -5.78 -13.23 -3.20
N ALA A 41 -4.69 -13.97 -3.38
CA ALA A 41 -4.02 -14.66 -2.29
C ALA A 41 -3.58 -13.69 -1.17
N GLY A 42 -3.65 -14.16 0.07
CA GLY A 42 -3.09 -13.43 1.21
C GLY A 42 -1.57 -13.33 1.10
N ARG A 43 -0.99 -12.32 1.74
CA ARG A 43 0.47 -12.06 1.72
C ARG A 43 0.98 -11.62 3.08
N ILE A 44 2.23 -11.95 3.38
CA ILE A 44 2.93 -11.43 4.56
C ILE A 44 3.76 -10.22 4.14
N VAL A 45 3.57 -9.10 4.82
CA VAL A 45 4.32 -7.86 4.59
C VAL A 45 4.95 -7.37 5.88
N THR A 46 6.15 -6.77 5.80
CA THR A 46 6.73 -6.04 6.93
C THR A 46 6.16 -4.62 6.92
N THR A 47 5.39 -4.26 7.94
CA THR A 47 4.75 -2.94 8.06
C THR A 47 4.63 -2.52 9.54
N THR A 48 4.05 -1.37 9.86
CA THR A 48 3.78 -0.98 11.26
C THR A 48 2.51 -1.67 11.78
N ALA A 49 2.39 -1.86 13.09
CA ALA A 49 1.18 -2.44 13.69
C ALA A 49 -0.10 -1.65 13.34
N ALA A 50 -0.01 -0.32 13.25
CA ALA A 50 -1.12 0.54 12.85
C ALA A 50 -1.55 0.29 11.39
N ASP A 51 -0.60 0.25 10.44
CA ASP A 51 -0.90 -0.03 9.04
C ASP A 51 -1.49 -1.44 8.87
N CYS A 52 -0.98 -2.42 9.61
CA CYS A 52 -1.51 -3.79 9.58
C CYS A 52 -2.99 -3.84 10.00
N ARG A 53 -3.38 -3.10 11.04
CA ARG A 53 -4.76 -3.03 11.52
C ARG A 53 -5.70 -2.44 10.46
N VAL A 54 -5.29 -1.35 9.81
CA VAL A 54 -6.10 -0.70 8.76
C VAL A 54 -6.29 -1.62 7.55
N ARG A 55 -5.30 -2.46 7.26
CA ARG A 55 -5.37 -3.48 6.20
C ARG A 55 -6.03 -4.79 6.63
N GLY A 56 -6.55 -4.86 7.86
CA GLY A 56 -7.27 -6.04 8.38
C GLY A 56 -6.37 -7.26 8.57
N GLY A 57 -5.06 -7.05 8.66
CA GLY A 57 -4.07 -8.11 8.84
C GLY A 57 -3.88 -8.51 10.30
N ARG A 58 -3.27 -9.68 10.50
CA ARG A 58 -2.82 -10.14 11.82
C ARG A 58 -1.36 -9.77 11.99
N ALA A 59 -1.07 -8.93 12.98
CA ALA A 59 0.28 -8.51 13.29
C ALA A 59 1.00 -9.56 14.15
N LYS A 60 2.22 -9.92 13.75
CA LYS A 60 3.17 -10.69 14.56
C LYS A 60 4.43 -9.86 14.79
N ALA A 61 4.89 -9.76 16.03
CA ALA A 61 6.13 -9.07 16.34
C ALA A 61 7.31 -9.70 15.58
N LEU A 62 8.17 -8.86 15.01
CA LEU A 62 9.43 -9.28 14.39
C LEU A 62 10.57 -9.17 15.42
N PRO A 63 11.54 -10.10 15.40
CA PRO A 63 12.75 -9.94 16.20
C PRO A 63 13.52 -8.70 15.72
N ALA A 64 14.23 -8.02 16.63
CA ALA A 64 14.93 -6.76 16.35
C ALA A 64 15.84 -6.80 15.11
N ALA A 65 16.49 -7.95 14.85
CA ALA A 65 17.33 -8.18 13.67
C ALA A 65 16.57 -8.18 12.32
N GLN A 66 15.24 -8.31 12.34
CA GLN A 66 14.36 -8.32 11.16
C GLN A 66 13.38 -7.13 11.14
N ALA A 67 13.42 -6.29 12.18
CA ALA A 67 12.60 -5.10 12.33
C ALA A 67 13.18 -3.90 11.54
N SER A 68 13.69 -4.14 10.33
CA SER A 68 14.01 -3.04 9.42
C SER A 68 12.72 -2.26 9.19
N ALA A 69 12.66 -1.04 9.74
CA ALA A 69 11.47 -0.21 9.70
C ALA A 69 10.97 -0.13 8.24
N PRO A 70 9.68 -0.35 7.99
CA PRO A 70 9.09 0.04 6.72
C PRO A 70 9.46 1.50 6.51
N LYS A 71 9.92 1.87 5.31
CA LYS A 71 10.07 3.29 4.96
C LYS A 71 8.66 3.89 4.91
N VAL A 72 8.14 4.27 6.07
CA VAL A 72 6.98 5.14 6.20
C VAL A 72 7.45 6.48 5.65
N GLY A 73 6.71 7.03 4.68
CA GLY A 73 7.01 8.38 4.21
C GLY A 73 7.00 9.35 5.38
N ALA A 74 7.78 10.42 5.31
CA ALA A 74 7.84 11.44 6.37
C ALA A 74 6.46 12.05 6.71
N ASP A 75 5.46 11.84 5.85
CA ASP A 75 4.05 12.21 6.01
C ASP A 75 3.21 11.18 6.81
N GLY A 76 3.83 10.17 7.42
CA GLY A 76 3.11 9.07 8.06
C GLY A 76 2.31 8.22 7.06
N GLY A 77 2.61 8.36 5.77
CA GLY A 77 1.86 7.75 4.69
C GLY A 77 2.06 6.24 4.62
N MET A 78 0.95 5.53 4.46
CA MET A 78 0.91 4.09 4.21
C MET A 78 1.36 3.86 2.76
N ALA A 79 2.53 3.28 2.55
CA ALA A 79 3.02 3.01 1.21
C ALA A 79 2.17 1.96 0.48
N VAL A 80 1.97 2.14 -0.82
CA VAL A 80 1.34 1.12 -1.67
C VAL A 80 2.29 -0.08 -1.78
N MET A 81 1.79 -1.28 -1.47
CA MET A 81 2.57 -2.51 -1.52
C MET A 81 2.38 -3.22 -2.86
N VAL A 82 3.50 -3.58 -3.49
CA VAL A 82 3.53 -4.27 -4.79
C VAL A 82 4.07 -5.68 -4.66
N GLY A 83 3.59 -6.59 -5.49
CA GLY A 83 4.05 -7.99 -5.53
C GLY A 83 3.62 -8.83 -4.33
N GLY A 84 4.37 -9.91 -4.11
CA GLY A 84 4.07 -10.95 -3.11
C GLY A 84 3.66 -12.28 -3.72
N ASP A 85 3.52 -12.35 -5.04
CA ASP A 85 3.32 -13.58 -5.80
C ASP A 85 4.51 -13.82 -6.74
N ARG A 86 4.87 -15.08 -6.97
CA ARG A 86 6.03 -15.46 -7.82
C ARG A 86 5.65 -15.67 -9.29
N LYS A 87 4.38 -15.85 -9.59
CA LYS A 87 3.82 -16.23 -10.88
C LYS A 87 3.06 -15.08 -11.54
N THR A 88 2.59 -14.13 -10.75
CA THR A 88 1.74 -13.03 -11.22
C THR A 88 2.49 -11.70 -11.18
N ALA A 89 2.17 -10.80 -12.13
CA ALA A 89 2.61 -9.41 -12.15
C ALA A 89 2.51 -8.75 -10.77
N ALA A 90 3.42 -7.83 -10.45
CA ALA A 90 3.41 -7.15 -9.16
C ALA A 90 2.11 -6.39 -8.89
N CYS A 91 1.46 -5.88 -9.95
CA CYS A 91 0.13 -5.31 -9.93
C CYS A 91 -0.71 -5.91 -11.06
N PRO A 92 -1.48 -6.99 -10.82
CA PRO A 92 -2.13 -7.77 -11.88
C PRO A 92 -3.38 -7.15 -12.50
N VAL A 93 -3.81 -6.00 -11.99
CA VAL A 93 -5.05 -5.36 -12.41
C VAL A 93 -4.71 -3.95 -12.85
N SER A 94 -5.08 -3.58 -14.07
CA SER A 94 -5.07 -2.21 -14.54
C SER A 94 -6.48 -1.63 -14.39
N GLY A 95 -6.60 -0.32 -14.57
CA GLY A 95 -7.89 0.33 -14.64
C GLY A 95 -7.76 1.79 -15.02
N ASN A 96 -8.91 2.44 -15.13
CA ASN A 96 -9.00 3.85 -15.47
C ASN A 96 -9.85 4.59 -14.45
N ILE A 97 -9.49 5.85 -14.21
CA ILE A 97 -10.33 6.76 -13.43
C ILE A 97 -11.56 7.11 -14.25
N VAL A 98 -12.76 6.91 -13.70
CA VAL A 98 -14.02 7.14 -14.40
C VAL A 98 -15.07 7.77 -13.50
N GLY A 99 -16.12 8.32 -14.10
CA GLY A 99 -17.32 8.78 -13.38
C GLY A 99 -17.22 10.16 -12.75
N LEU A 100 -16.04 10.80 -12.76
CA LEU A 100 -15.88 12.13 -12.19
C LEU A 100 -16.69 13.16 -12.98
N LYS A 101 -17.23 14.17 -12.28
CA LYS A 101 -17.89 15.32 -12.92
C LYS A 101 -16.88 16.08 -13.79
N ALA A 102 -17.36 16.66 -14.89
CA ALA A 102 -16.54 17.54 -15.74
C ALA A 102 -15.83 18.63 -14.91
N GLY A 103 -14.53 18.81 -15.17
CA GLY A 103 -13.68 19.76 -14.44
C GLY A 103 -13.25 19.32 -13.03
N SER A 104 -13.65 18.13 -12.58
CA SER A 104 -13.22 17.56 -11.28
C SER A 104 -12.13 16.50 -11.43
N SER A 105 -11.52 16.14 -10.30
CA SER A 105 -10.40 15.18 -10.25
C SER A 105 -10.48 14.32 -8.99
N LEU A 106 -10.09 13.06 -9.11
CA LEU A 106 -9.96 12.14 -7.98
C LEU A 106 -8.69 12.47 -7.19
N THR A 107 -8.82 12.59 -5.87
CA THR A 107 -7.67 12.85 -5.01
C THR A 107 -6.90 11.57 -4.70
N VAL A 108 -5.59 11.58 -4.94
CA VAL A 108 -4.65 10.55 -4.49
C VAL A 108 -4.14 10.93 -3.10
N ARG A 109 -4.10 9.95 -2.19
CA ARG A 109 -3.81 10.16 -0.77
C ARG A 109 -2.61 9.36 -0.29
N ALA A 110 -2.06 9.81 0.83
CA ALA A 110 -0.98 9.15 1.55
C ALA A 110 -1.38 7.85 2.26
N GLY A 111 -2.67 7.56 2.36
CA GLY A 111 -3.20 6.35 2.97
C GLY A 111 -4.69 6.16 2.65
N PRO A 112 -5.26 5.00 2.96
CA PRO A 112 -6.68 4.72 2.78
C PRO A 112 -7.52 5.54 3.77
N GLY A 113 -8.28 6.49 3.26
CA GLY A 113 -9.16 7.33 4.07
C GLY A 113 -9.04 8.81 3.74
N THR A 114 -10.11 9.56 3.99
CA THR A 114 -10.14 11.01 3.74
C THR A 114 -9.30 11.82 4.72
N GLY A 115 -8.95 11.25 5.88
CA GLY A 115 -8.06 11.85 6.88
C GLY A 115 -6.58 11.82 6.49
N HIS A 116 -6.18 11.08 5.47
CA HIS A 116 -4.79 11.09 4.99
C HIS A 116 -4.50 12.28 4.07
N ALA A 117 -3.28 12.78 4.19
CA ALA A 117 -2.76 13.88 3.40
C ALA A 117 -2.97 13.63 1.90
N ARG A 118 -3.32 14.70 1.18
CA ARG A 118 -3.45 14.68 -0.27
C ARG A 118 -2.06 14.70 -0.90
N ARG A 119 -1.84 13.86 -1.91
CA ARG A 119 -0.57 13.77 -2.65
C ARG A 119 -0.71 14.24 -4.09
N ASP A 120 -1.81 13.92 -4.75
CA ASP A 120 -2.00 14.21 -6.17
C ASP A 120 -3.48 14.28 -6.56
N ARG A 121 -3.78 14.57 -7.82
CA ARG A 121 -5.12 14.58 -8.42
C ARG A 121 -5.11 13.94 -9.81
N LEU A 122 -6.04 13.00 -10.04
CA LEU A 122 -6.19 12.31 -11.32
C LEU A 122 -7.50 12.71 -12.02
N ALA A 123 -7.43 12.99 -13.31
CA ALA A 123 -8.61 13.24 -14.14
C ALA A 123 -9.24 11.94 -14.64
N ASN A 124 -10.47 12.02 -15.18
CA ASN A 124 -11.09 10.92 -15.92
C ASN A 124 -10.18 10.43 -17.05
N GLY A 125 -10.22 9.13 -17.33
CA GLY A 125 -9.43 8.46 -18.35
C GLY A 125 -8.03 8.06 -17.91
N ARG A 126 -7.50 8.61 -16.80
CA ARG A 126 -6.14 8.30 -16.35
C ARG A 126 -5.99 6.81 -16.03
N SER A 127 -5.04 6.16 -16.71
CA SER A 127 -4.67 4.77 -16.49
C SER A 127 -3.89 4.59 -15.19
N VAL A 128 -4.20 3.53 -14.46
CA VAL A 128 -3.60 3.16 -13.18
C VAL A 128 -3.41 1.64 -13.08
N PHE A 129 -2.47 1.20 -12.27
CA PHE A 129 -2.28 -0.19 -11.85
C PHE A 129 -2.73 -0.33 -10.40
N VAL A 130 -3.57 -1.31 -10.12
CA VAL A 130 -4.07 -1.60 -8.77
C VAL A 130 -3.20 -2.67 -8.12
N CYS A 131 -2.51 -2.30 -7.06
CA CYS A 131 -1.47 -3.10 -6.41
C CYS A 131 -1.85 -3.54 -4.99
N ASP A 132 -2.76 -2.80 -4.37
CA ASP A 132 -3.06 -2.92 -2.94
C ASP A 132 -4.52 -2.53 -2.65
N GLY A 133 -4.97 -2.82 -1.43
CA GLY A 133 -6.33 -2.51 -1.00
C GLY A 133 -6.46 -2.39 0.51
N SER A 134 -7.44 -1.61 0.95
CA SER A 134 -7.87 -1.56 2.36
C SER A 134 -8.77 -2.73 2.71
N ALA A 135 -8.87 -3.07 3.99
CA ALA A 135 -9.68 -4.21 4.47
C ALA A 135 -11.17 -4.09 4.14
N ASP A 136 -11.68 -2.86 4.18
CA ASP A 136 -13.07 -2.53 3.85
C ASP A 136 -13.32 -2.42 2.34
N GLN A 137 -12.28 -2.64 1.52
CA GLN A 137 -12.31 -2.54 0.05
C GLN A 137 -12.73 -1.17 -0.48
N ALA A 138 -12.83 -0.15 0.38
CA ALA A 138 -13.22 1.21 0.00
C ALA A 138 -12.07 1.97 -0.67
N TRP A 139 -10.82 1.54 -0.46
CA TRP A 139 -9.62 2.19 -0.96
C TRP A 139 -8.72 1.23 -1.70
N LEU A 140 -8.19 1.70 -2.82
CA LEU A 140 -7.22 1.01 -3.66
C LEU A 140 -5.88 1.71 -3.57
N GLY A 141 -4.82 0.94 -3.34
CA GLY A 141 -3.45 1.40 -3.52
C GLY A 141 -3.06 1.23 -4.99
N ILE A 142 -2.74 2.35 -5.63
CA ILE A 142 -2.45 2.41 -7.06
C ILE A 142 -1.01 2.86 -7.32
N VAL A 143 -0.45 2.36 -8.42
CA VAL A 143 0.74 2.90 -9.09
C VAL A 143 0.27 3.44 -10.44
N TYR A 144 0.75 4.61 -10.83
CA TYR A 144 0.33 5.22 -12.09
C TYR A 144 1.47 5.99 -12.74
N PRO A 145 1.62 5.88 -14.08
CA PRO A 145 2.62 6.64 -14.80
C PRO A 145 2.38 8.13 -14.60
N THR A 146 3.42 8.95 -14.60
CA THR A 146 3.29 10.42 -14.63
C THR A 146 3.44 10.97 -16.05
N ARG A 147 4.04 10.18 -16.95
CA ARG A 147 4.18 10.46 -18.38
C ARG A 147 3.58 9.31 -19.19
N ASP A 148 3.01 9.59 -20.34
CA ASP A 148 2.42 8.55 -21.18
C ASP A 148 3.50 7.56 -21.66
N GLY A 149 3.15 6.27 -21.68
CA GLY A 149 4.09 5.20 -22.03
C GLY A 149 5.19 4.91 -20.99
N GLN A 150 5.18 5.55 -19.83
CA GLN A 150 6.17 5.30 -18.78
C GLN A 150 6.02 3.89 -18.19
N ASP A 151 7.10 3.11 -18.23
CA ASP A 151 7.19 1.84 -17.52
C ASP A 151 7.32 2.07 -16.00
N CYS A 152 6.42 1.43 -15.24
CA CYS A 152 6.36 1.52 -13.79
C CYS A 152 7.02 0.33 -13.07
N GLY A 153 7.47 -0.70 -13.80
CA GLY A 153 8.10 -1.90 -13.25
C GLY A 153 7.16 -2.74 -12.38
N VAL A 154 5.88 -2.77 -12.73
CA VAL A 154 4.82 -3.48 -11.96
C VAL A 154 4.10 -4.57 -12.75
N ASP A 155 4.44 -4.71 -14.02
CA ASP A 155 3.96 -5.72 -14.97
C ASP A 155 4.67 -7.08 -14.80
N GLN A 156 5.87 -7.09 -14.22
CA GLN A 156 6.63 -8.32 -13.93
C GLN A 156 6.41 -8.82 -12.49
N PRO A 157 6.56 -10.14 -12.22
CA PRO A 157 6.45 -10.68 -10.87
C PRO A 157 7.54 -10.16 -9.91
N ILE A 158 7.10 -9.61 -8.77
CA ILE A 158 7.97 -9.28 -7.64
C ILE A 158 7.73 -10.30 -6.53
N LYS A 159 8.69 -11.21 -6.34
CA LYS A 159 8.57 -12.39 -5.45
C LYS A 159 8.23 -12.06 -4.00
N LYS A 160 8.73 -10.93 -3.48
CA LYS A 160 8.49 -10.50 -2.09
C LYS A 160 7.76 -9.17 -2.11
N ALA A 161 6.62 -9.12 -1.43
CA ALA A 161 5.85 -7.89 -1.30
C ALA A 161 6.70 -6.79 -0.65
N ARG A 162 6.67 -5.59 -1.23
CA ARG A 162 7.47 -4.45 -0.76
C ARG A 162 6.76 -3.12 -1.03
N PRO A 163 7.11 -2.05 -0.29
CA PRO A 163 6.68 -0.69 -0.64
C PRO A 163 7.13 -0.31 -2.05
N TYR A 164 6.25 0.33 -2.82
CA TYR A 164 6.63 0.91 -4.10
C TYR A 164 7.55 2.12 -3.89
N ALA A 165 8.63 2.20 -4.67
CA ALA A 165 9.68 3.21 -4.45
C ALA A 165 9.92 4.14 -5.65
N ALA A 166 9.69 3.67 -6.89
CA ALA A 166 9.97 4.35 -8.16
C ALA A 166 9.70 3.34 -9.31
N PRO A 167 9.63 3.78 -10.58
CA PRO A 167 9.80 5.15 -11.10
C PRO A 167 8.51 5.98 -11.23
N CYS A 168 7.34 5.39 -11.02
CA CYS A 168 6.06 6.06 -11.17
C CYS A 168 5.58 6.71 -9.87
N ALA A 169 4.43 7.40 -9.94
CA ALA A 169 3.76 7.89 -8.74
C ALA A 169 2.87 6.79 -8.13
N ALA A 170 2.60 6.90 -6.83
CA ALA A 170 1.76 5.94 -6.11
C ALA A 170 1.02 6.58 -4.93
N GLY A 171 -0.14 6.02 -4.61
CA GLY A 171 -0.94 6.41 -3.46
C GLY A 171 -2.29 5.72 -3.41
N TRP A 172 -3.18 6.24 -2.57
CA TRP A 172 -4.48 5.62 -2.30
C TRP A 172 -5.63 6.45 -2.87
N VAL A 173 -6.58 5.76 -3.49
CA VAL A 173 -7.78 6.37 -4.09
C VAL A 173 -9.03 5.61 -3.68
N ASN A 174 -10.18 6.29 -3.69
CA ASN A 174 -11.46 5.64 -3.43
C ASN A 174 -11.82 4.69 -4.58
N ALA A 175 -12.17 3.44 -4.22
CA ALA A 175 -12.38 2.35 -5.17
C ALA A 175 -13.55 2.60 -6.14
N GLY A 176 -14.55 3.40 -5.74
CA GLY A 176 -15.75 3.67 -6.55
C GLY A 176 -15.47 4.42 -7.85
N TRP A 177 -14.29 5.03 -7.99
CA TRP A 177 -13.88 5.81 -9.16
C TRP A 177 -12.88 5.09 -10.07
N VAL A 178 -12.52 3.85 -9.76
CA VAL A 178 -11.58 3.05 -10.56
C VAL A 178 -12.35 1.94 -11.27
N ARG A 179 -12.37 1.99 -12.60
CA ARG A 179 -12.87 0.87 -13.40
C ARG A 179 -11.72 -0.06 -13.73
N THR A 180 -11.65 -1.17 -13.01
CA THR A 180 -10.60 -2.19 -13.18
C THR A 180 -10.86 -3.07 -14.38
N GLN A 181 -9.80 -3.49 -15.06
CA GLN A 181 -9.81 -4.47 -16.15
C GLN A 181 -8.65 -5.46 -15.94
N PRO A 182 -8.75 -6.69 -16.47
CA PRO A 182 -7.59 -7.57 -16.52
C PRO A 182 -6.46 -6.91 -17.30
N VAL A 183 -5.23 -7.02 -16.81
CA VAL A 183 -4.05 -6.70 -17.63
C VAL A 183 -3.93 -7.80 -18.68
N GLY A 184 -4.36 -7.53 -19.92
CA GLY A 184 -4.12 -8.31 -21.15
C GLY A 184 -4.21 -9.84 -21.06
N THR A 185 -5.28 -10.41 -21.60
CA THR A 185 -5.21 -11.73 -22.26
C THR A 185 -5.29 -11.45 -23.76
N ASP A 186 -4.16 -11.07 -24.35
CA ASP A 186 -4.02 -11.11 -25.81
C ASP A 186 -3.56 -12.51 -26.22
#